data_AF-A0A357BPD0-F1
#
_entry.id   AF-A0A357BPD0-F1
#
_cell.length_a   1.000
_cell.length_b   1.000
_cell.length_c   1.000
_cell.angle_alpha   90.00
_cell.angle_beta   90.00
_cell.angle_gamma   90.00
#
_symmetry.space_group_name_H-M   'P 1'
#
loop_
_entity.id
_entity.type
_entity.pdbx_description
1 polymer ?
#
loop_
_entity_poly.entity_id
_entity_poly.type
_entity_poly.pdbx_seq_one_letter_code
_entity_poly.pdbx_strand_id
1 'polypeptide(L)'
;MTLCIETRIFFVAEHPMDTIEKLKILSADSQYDLACACGTRKDEHRKRGQDGKWLYPVSLPQGGYSVLLKTLLSNACANDCKYCPLRS
;
A
#
# COMPACT_ATOMS: atom_id res chain seq x y z
N MET A 1 -30.54 -4.68 43.13
CA MET A 1 -31.44 -5.71 42.55
C MET A 1 -31.11 -5.79 41.07
N THR A 2 -30.79 -6.99 40.63
CA THR A 2 -30.00 -7.38 39.45
C THR A 2 -30.69 -7.12 38.10
N LEU A 3 -29.96 -6.59 37.11
CA LEU A 3 -29.73 -7.28 35.82
C LEU A 3 -28.52 -6.73 35.04
N CYS A 4 -27.63 -7.66 34.64
CA CYS A 4 -26.47 -7.53 33.78
C CYS A 4 -26.81 -7.09 32.34
N ILE A 5 -25.84 -6.53 31.59
CA ILE A 5 -25.37 -6.94 30.24
C ILE A 5 -24.08 -6.16 29.91
N GLU A 6 -22.97 -6.91 29.90
CA GLU A 6 -21.86 -6.90 28.94
C GLU A 6 -21.04 -5.64 28.61
N THR A 7 -19.78 -5.70 29.07
CA THR A 7 -18.57 -5.69 28.22
C THR A 7 -18.32 -4.51 27.28
N ARG A 8 -17.28 -3.73 27.65
CA ARG A 8 -16.47 -2.87 26.77
C ARG A 8 -17.24 -1.73 26.08
N ILE A 9 -17.20 -0.58 26.75
CA ILE A 9 -16.93 0.67 26.04
C ILE A 9 -15.67 0.42 25.20
N PHE A 10 -15.86 0.12 23.90
CA PHE A 10 -14.83 0.29 22.90
C PHE A 10 -14.52 1.78 22.90
N PHE A 11 -13.57 2.16 23.74
CA PHE A 11 -12.69 3.27 23.45
C PHE A 11 -12.17 2.97 22.04
N VAL A 12 -12.71 3.62 21.01
CA VAL A 12 -11.91 3.90 19.82
C VAL A 12 -10.89 4.94 20.28
N ALA A 13 -9.96 4.51 21.13
CA ALA A 13 -8.68 5.16 21.21
C ALA A 13 -8.11 4.99 19.80
N GLU A 14 -7.80 6.09 19.13
CA GLU A 14 -6.83 6.09 18.06
C GLU A 14 -5.54 5.53 18.66
N HIS A 15 -5.40 4.20 18.61
CA HIS A 15 -4.17 3.55 18.99
C HIS A 15 -3.16 3.96 17.91
N PRO A 16 -2.08 4.68 18.24
CA PRO A 16 -1.06 4.98 17.25
C PRO A 16 -0.55 3.63 16.74
N MET A 17 -0.78 3.34 15.46
CA MET A 17 -0.29 2.11 14.83
C MET A 17 1.22 2.02 15.01
N ASP A 18 1.69 0.84 15.41
CA ASP A 18 3.12 0.59 15.53
C ASP A 18 3.82 0.72 14.16
N THR A 19 5.12 1.04 14.19
CA THR A 19 5.93 1.18 12.98
C THR A 19 5.89 -0.09 12.11
N ILE A 20 5.93 -1.27 12.72
CA ILE A 20 5.89 -2.55 11.99
C ILE A 20 4.52 -2.76 11.33
N GLU A 21 3.44 -2.34 11.98
CA GLU A 21 2.09 -2.41 11.41
C GLU A 21 1.94 -1.47 10.21
N LYS A 22 2.42 -0.22 10.33
CA LYS A 22 2.48 0.72 9.20
C LYS A 22 3.25 0.13 8.02
N LEU A 23 4.41 -0.49 8.28
CA LEU A 23 5.21 -1.12 7.22
C LEU A 23 4.53 -2.34 6.59
N LYS A 24 3.79 -3.15 7.35
CA LYS A 24 3.01 -4.28 6.80
C LYS A 24 1.94 -3.79 5.83
N ILE A 25 1.19 -2.74 6.20
CA ILE A 25 0.16 -2.14 5.34
C ILE A 25 0.81 -1.57 4.08
N LEU A 26 1.84 -0.73 4.22
CA LEU A 26 2.55 -0.14 3.07
C LEU A 26 3.13 -1.19 2.12
N SER A 27 3.67 -2.28 2.67
CA SER A 27 4.21 -3.39 1.87
C SER A 27 3.11 -4.13 1.12
N ALA A 28 1.97 -4.40 1.78
CA ALA A 28 0.82 -5.04 1.14
C ALA A 28 0.22 -4.14 0.03
N ASP A 29 0.06 -2.85 0.32
CA ASP A 29 -0.54 -1.88 -0.61
C ASP A 29 0.36 -1.56 -1.80
N SER A 30 1.67 -1.78 -1.70
CA SER A 30 2.62 -1.60 -2.82
C SER A 30 2.22 -2.38 -4.07
N GLN A 31 1.44 -3.46 -3.93
CA GLN A 31 0.90 -4.23 -5.05
C GLN A 31 -0.15 -3.48 -5.89
N TYR A 32 -0.75 -2.42 -5.34
CA TYR A 32 -1.73 -1.56 -6.00
C TYR A 32 -1.12 -0.29 -6.55
N ASP A 33 0.18 -0.07 -6.34
CA ASP A 33 0.88 1.05 -6.94
C ASP A 33 0.79 0.94 -8.47
N LEU A 34 0.22 1.97 -9.10
CA LEU A 34 -0.12 1.95 -10.52
C LEU A 34 1.08 2.16 -11.44
N ALA A 35 2.27 2.50 -10.92
CA ALA A 35 3.58 2.57 -11.61
C ALA A 35 3.57 2.71 -13.15
N CYS A 36 2.68 3.54 -13.71
CA CYS A 36 2.41 3.70 -15.14
C CYS A 36 2.11 2.39 -15.94
N ALA A 37 1.68 1.30 -15.28
CA ALA A 37 1.35 0.02 -15.93
C ALA A 37 -0.12 -0.07 -16.41
N CYS A 38 -0.84 1.06 -16.47
CA CYS A 38 -2.24 1.14 -16.92
C CYS A 38 -2.37 1.29 -18.45
N GLY A 39 -1.34 0.93 -19.21
CA GLY A 39 -1.31 1.08 -20.65
C GLY A 39 -2.22 0.08 -21.37
N THR A 40 -2.68 0.41 -22.58
CA THR A 40 -3.60 -0.44 -23.35
C THR A 40 -2.88 -1.56 -24.12
N ARG A 41 -1.55 -1.54 -24.18
CA ARG A 41 -0.77 -2.53 -24.95
C ARG A 41 -0.54 -3.79 -24.11
N LYS A 42 -0.46 -4.94 -24.80
CA LYS A 42 -0.30 -6.26 -24.17
C LYS A 42 0.92 -6.38 -23.25
N ASP A 43 1.97 -5.62 -23.53
CA ASP A 43 3.26 -5.71 -22.83
C ASP A 43 3.45 -4.62 -21.75
N GLU A 44 2.45 -3.75 -21.57
CA GLU A 44 2.41 -2.71 -20.54
C GLU A 44 1.82 -3.21 -19.22
N HIS A 45 1.17 -4.37 -19.25
CA HIS A 45 0.56 -4.96 -18.06
C HIS A 45 1.57 -5.73 -17.22
N ARG A 46 1.40 -5.66 -15.90
CA ARG A 46 2.18 -6.41 -14.91
C ARG A 46 2.02 -7.92 -15.16
N LYS A 47 3.14 -8.62 -15.35
CA LYS A 47 3.16 -10.09 -15.50
C LYS A 47 3.81 -10.73 -14.27
N ARG A 48 3.24 -11.82 -13.79
CA ARG A 48 3.80 -12.60 -12.68
C ARG A 48 4.98 -13.42 -13.20
N GLY A 49 6.16 -13.25 -12.59
CA GLY A 49 7.36 -14.03 -12.93
C GLY A 49 7.26 -15.47 -12.45
N GLN A 50 8.21 -16.31 -12.87
CA GLN A 50 8.28 -17.73 -12.47
C GLN A 50 8.38 -17.90 -10.95
N ASP A 51 9.09 -16.98 -10.28
CA ASP A 51 9.21 -16.95 -8.81
C ASP A 51 7.98 -16.41 -8.09
N GLY A 52 6.87 -16.18 -8.81
CA GLY A 52 5.65 -15.61 -8.25
C GLY A 52 5.73 -14.12 -7.87
N LYS A 53 6.85 -13.46 -8.18
CA LYS A 53 7.09 -12.04 -7.95
C LYS A 53 6.43 -11.19 -9.04
N TRP A 54 6.07 -9.97 -8.66
CA TRP A 54 5.51 -8.98 -9.57
C TRP A 54 6.56 -7.94 -9.92
N LEU A 55 6.80 -7.74 -11.21
CA LEU A 55 7.65 -6.68 -11.74
C LEU A 55 6.78 -5.70 -12.53
N TYR A 56 6.96 -4.41 -12.30
CA TYR A 56 6.22 -3.35 -12.97
C TYR A 56 6.97 -2.91 -14.24
N PRO A 57 6.44 -3.20 -15.44
CA PRO A 57 6.98 -2.62 -16.66
C PRO A 57 6.62 -1.13 -16.73
N VAL A 58 7.57 -0.32 -17.20
CA VAL A 58 7.36 1.10 -17.50
C VAL A 58 7.68 1.35 -18.96
N SER A 59 6.73 1.95 -19.68
CA SER A 59 6.91 2.36 -21.08
C SER A 59 7.92 3.50 -21.17
N LEU A 60 8.91 3.35 -22.05
CA LEU A 60 9.88 4.41 -22.32
C LEU A 60 9.36 5.36 -23.41
N PRO A 61 9.70 6.66 -23.39
CA PRO A 61 9.23 7.63 -24.38
C PRO A 61 9.60 7.29 -25.84
N GLN A 62 10.72 6.59 -26.04
CA GLN A 62 11.22 6.17 -27.36
C GLN A 62 10.66 4.80 -27.81
N GLY A 63 9.73 4.23 -27.04
CA GLY A 63 9.28 2.85 -27.18
C GLY A 63 10.10 1.85 -26.36
N GLY A 64 9.58 0.63 -26.25
CA GLY A 64 10.14 -0.39 -25.36
C GLY A 64 9.72 -0.25 -23.90
N TYR A 65 10.24 -1.14 -23.05
CA TYR A 65 9.86 -1.26 -21.64
C TYR A 65 11.09 -1.43 -20.74
N SER A 66 11.04 -0.89 -19.53
CA SER A 66 12.01 -1.12 -18.46
C SER A 66 11.32 -1.59 -17.17
N VAL A 67 12.08 -1.96 -16.15
CA VAL A 67 11.55 -2.35 -14.83
C VAL A 67 11.79 -1.21 -13.84
N LEU A 68 10.74 -0.81 -13.12
CA LEU A 68 10.84 0.18 -12.06
C LEU A 68 10.96 -0.49 -10.68
N LEU A 69 11.96 -0.04 -9.90
CA LEU A 69 12.08 -0.34 -8.47
C LEU A 69 11.68 0.90 -7.67
N LYS A 70 10.64 0.77 -6.85
CA LYS A 70 10.26 1.79 -5.87
C LYS A 70 10.66 1.32 -4.47
N THR A 71 11.29 2.21 -3.72
CA THR A 71 11.69 1.96 -2.33
C THR A 71 10.93 2.92 -1.42
N LEU A 72 10.33 2.39 -0.37
CA LEU A 72 9.68 3.20 0.66
C LEU A 72 10.76 3.89 1.52
N LEU A 73 10.77 5.22 1.53
CA LEU A 73 11.73 6.01 2.32
C LEU A 73 11.23 6.36 3.72
N SER A 74 9.91 6.49 3.91
CA SER A 74 9.29 6.81 5.20
C SER A 74 7.90 6.22 5.28
N ASN A 75 7.49 5.80 6.48
CA ASN A 75 6.13 5.37 6.79
C ASN A 75 5.23 6.51 7.30
N ALA A 76 5.75 7.73 7.40
CA ALA A 76 4.99 8.92 7.79
C ALA A 76 4.39 9.62 6.56
N CYS A 77 3.11 9.97 6.63
CA CYS A 77 2.45 10.75 5.59
C CYS A 77 2.89 12.22 5.68
N ALA A 78 3.68 12.69 4.72
CA ALA A 78 4.16 14.08 4.70
C ALA A 78 3.03 15.14 4.60
N ASN A 79 1.87 14.75 4.07
CA ASN A 79 0.74 15.65 3.84
C ASN A 79 -0.37 15.53 4.89
N ASP A 80 -0.19 14.66 5.89
CA ASP A 80 -1.10 14.43 7.01
C ASP A 80 -2.59 14.34 6.60
N CYS A 81 -2.86 13.59 5.53
CA CYS A 81 -4.19 13.50 4.95
C CYS A 81 -5.18 12.88 5.97
N LYS A 82 -6.35 13.51 6.17
CA LYS A 82 -7.39 13.04 7.11
C LYS A 82 -7.86 11.60 6.87
N TYR A 83 -7.84 11.16 5.62
CA TYR A 83 -8.24 9.80 5.21
C TYR A 83 -7.09 8.80 5.24
N CYS A 84 -5.84 9.26 5.45
CA CYS A 84 -4.68 8.39 5.44
C CYS A 84 -4.54 7.74 6.82
N PRO A 85 -4.59 6.40 6.92
CA PRO A 85 -4.39 5.73 8.19
C PRO A 85 -2.95 5.88 8.70
N LEU A 86 -2.00 6.25 7.84
CA LEU A 86 -0.57 6.41 8.13
C LEU A 86 -0.20 7.83 8.58
N ARG A 87 -1.20 8.67 8.91
CA ARG A 87 -0.99 10.00 9.44
C ARG A 87 -0.17 9.97 10.74
N SER A 88 0.47 11.09 11.06
CA SER A 88 1.44 11.24 12.15
C SER A 88 0.79 11.15 13.52
#